data_AF-A0A4V5N9X5-F1
#
_entry.id   AF-A0A4V5N9X5-F1
#
_cell.length_a   1.000
_cell.length_b   1.000
_cell.length_c   1.000
_cell.angle_alpha   90.00
_cell.angle_beta   90.00
_cell.angle_gamma   90.00
#
_symmetry.space_group_name_H-M   'P 1'
#
loop_
_entity.id
_entity.type
_entity.pdbx_description
1 polymer ?
#
loop_
_entity_poly.entity_id
_entity_poly.type
_entity_poly.pdbx_seq_one_letter_code
_entity_poly.pdbx_strand_id
1 'polypeptide(L)'
;MATKRALRCLQAQLTQQRTHHLPRDVYRAASSHHHQQRRPQSSSTSAIAYKALHRRISPLPAVAPQTSPVSPAAAVSSILYETPLPSTSPPKRHVLNCLVQNEPGVLSRVSGILAARGFNIDSLVVCSTEVQDLSRMTTVLQGQDGVVEQARRQLEDLVPVWAVLDYTAAPLVQRELLLAKISILGPEYFEELLAHHREMTDYPGGGGSGAEDPGVGGEELTADQLADRQEHMQMQQQRQQEELVDFHPRNMAPSESLRLKHQHLETITYLTHQFGGKVLDISTNNCIVEVSAKPVRIDSFMKLISPFGILESARTGLMALPRSPLHDVSEAEEKEPEDIIDAASLPPS
;
A
#
# COMPACT_ATOMS: atom_id res chain seq x y z
N MET A 1 -21.13 20.99 56.54
CA MET A 1 -20.73 22.38 56.15
C MET A 1 -19.26 22.34 55.78
N ALA A 2 -18.72 23.07 54.79
CA ALA A 2 -19.36 23.88 53.74
C ALA A 2 -18.42 24.03 52.51
N THR A 3 -18.85 23.54 51.33
CA THR A 3 -18.09 23.65 50.06
C THR A 3 -18.94 24.09 48.86
N LYS A 4 -20.10 24.73 49.11
CA LYS A 4 -20.97 25.33 48.06
C LYS A 4 -20.79 26.86 47.87
N ARG A 5 -19.69 27.46 48.36
CA ARG A 5 -19.46 28.92 48.32
C ARG A 5 -18.39 29.41 47.33
N ALA A 6 -17.50 28.55 46.83
CA ALA A 6 -16.45 28.95 45.87
C ALA A 6 -16.98 29.15 44.43
N LEU A 7 -17.88 28.26 43.97
CA LEU A 7 -18.39 28.24 42.58
C LEU A 7 -19.37 29.37 42.20
N ARG A 8 -19.59 30.37 43.07
CA ARG A 8 -20.47 31.52 42.77
C ARG A 8 -19.72 32.82 42.42
N CYS A 9 -18.39 32.85 42.47
CA CYS A 9 -17.61 34.06 42.16
C CYS A 9 -17.18 34.19 40.68
N LEU A 10 -17.25 33.11 39.90
CA LEU A 10 -16.69 33.04 38.53
C LEU A 10 -17.75 33.04 37.40
N GLN A 11 -19.04 33.10 37.75
CA GLN A 11 -20.17 33.09 36.80
C GLN A 11 -20.92 34.43 36.77
N ALA A 12 -20.27 35.52 37.18
CA ALA A 12 -20.89 36.83 37.44
C ALA A 12 -20.29 38.00 36.62
N GLN A 13 -19.49 37.72 35.58
CA GLN A 13 -18.78 38.74 34.78
C GLN A 13 -19.05 38.70 33.26
N LEU A 14 -20.05 37.95 32.78
CA LEU A 14 -20.36 37.82 31.34
C LEU A 14 -21.83 38.15 30.97
N THR A 15 -22.51 38.97 31.77
CA THR A 15 -23.96 39.22 31.60
C THR A 15 -24.40 40.67 31.85
N GLN A 16 -23.66 41.67 31.35
CA GLN A 16 -24.14 43.07 31.33
C GLN A 16 -23.45 43.95 30.27
N GLN A 17 -24.17 44.22 29.15
CA GLN A 17 -24.05 45.31 28.15
C GLN A 17 -24.82 44.84 26.89
N ARG A 18 -26.16 44.83 26.88
CA ARG A 18 -27.14 45.95 26.91
C ARG A 18 -27.18 46.73 25.58
N THR A 19 -28.23 46.44 24.80
CA THR A 19 -28.59 47.05 23.51
C THR A 19 -29.18 48.46 23.66
N HIS A 20 -29.10 49.27 22.59
CA HIS A 20 -30.03 50.40 22.33
C HIS A 20 -30.07 50.72 20.81
N HIS A 21 -31.07 51.50 20.37
CA HIS A 21 -31.54 51.61 18.97
C HIS A 21 -31.07 52.87 18.20
N LEU A 22 -31.27 52.80 16.88
CA LEU A 22 -31.22 53.89 15.89
C LEU A 22 -32.10 55.10 16.24
N PRO A 23 -31.84 56.26 15.60
CA PRO A 23 -32.89 56.81 14.72
C PRO A 23 -32.38 57.32 13.34
N ARG A 24 -33.32 57.52 12.42
CA ARG A 24 -33.23 58.46 11.29
C ARG A 24 -34.19 59.62 11.57
N ASP A 25 -33.85 60.86 11.19
CA ASP A 25 -34.50 61.54 10.07
C ASP A 25 -34.05 62.99 9.79
N VAL A 26 -34.21 63.34 8.51
CA VAL A 26 -34.45 64.66 7.88
C VAL A 26 -34.33 65.95 8.74
N TYR A 27 -33.46 66.89 8.32
CA TYR A 27 -33.82 68.31 8.13
C TYR A 27 -32.94 68.99 7.04
N ARG A 28 -33.25 70.23 6.64
CA ARG A 28 -32.95 70.77 5.30
C ARG A 28 -32.62 72.28 5.30
N ALA A 29 -31.42 72.65 4.84
CA ALA A 29 -31.01 74.02 4.43
C ALA A 29 -29.85 73.88 3.40
N ALA A 30 -29.66 74.62 2.30
CA ALA A 30 -30.07 75.97 1.84
C ALA A 30 -29.25 77.12 2.49
N SER A 31 -28.50 77.97 1.76
CA SER A 31 -28.24 78.10 0.30
C SER A 31 -26.90 78.82 -0.01
N SER A 32 -26.45 78.72 -1.27
CA SER A 32 -25.64 79.64 -2.14
C SER A 32 -24.85 80.84 -1.55
N HIS A 33 -23.73 81.32 -2.11
CA HIS A 33 -23.22 81.47 -3.50
C HIS A 33 -21.65 81.41 -3.50
N HIS A 34 -20.82 81.39 -4.56
CA HIS A 34 -20.92 81.34 -6.06
C HIS A 34 -19.56 80.79 -6.63
N HIS A 35 -19.10 80.87 -7.90
CA HIS A 35 -19.51 81.61 -9.12
C HIS A 35 -19.31 80.80 -10.46
N GLN A 36 -18.46 81.28 -11.39
CA GLN A 36 -18.13 80.76 -12.73
C GLN A 36 -16.63 80.30 -12.77
N GLN A 37 -16.10 79.46 -13.68
CA GLN A 37 -16.28 79.41 -15.16
C GLN A 37 -16.03 78.03 -15.82
N ARG A 38 -16.61 77.87 -17.02
CA ARG A 38 -16.27 77.03 -18.22
C ARG A 38 -15.56 75.66 -18.09
N ARG A 39 -16.19 74.64 -18.72
CA ARG A 39 -15.52 73.44 -19.27
C ARG A 39 -14.79 73.75 -20.60
N PRO A 40 -13.63 73.14 -20.89
CA PRO A 40 -13.16 72.89 -22.26
C PRO A 40 -13.82 71.63 -22.88
N GLN A 41 -13.80 71.52 -24.21
CA GLN A 41 -14.22 70.33 -24.97
C GLN A 41 -13.03 69.72 -25.74
N SER A 42 -13.14 68.43 -26.11
CA SER A 42 -12.21 67.70 -27.00
C SER A 42 -10.79 67.48 -26.44
N SER A 43 -10.00 66.52 -26.96
CA SER A 43 -10.12 65.79 -28.23
C SER A 43 -9.95 64.26 -28.08
N SER A 44 -10.73 63.49 -28.85
CA SER A 44 -10.69 62.02 -28.92
C SER A 44 -9.43 61.44 -29.61
N THR A 45 -8.44 62.28 -29.94
CA THR A 45 -7.21 61.88 -30.66
C THR A 45 -6.08 61.37 -29.75
N SER A 46 -6.14 61.63 -28.44
CA SER A 46 -5.08 61.25 -27.48
C SER A 46 -4.85 59.73 -27.37
N ALA A 47 -5.93 58.93 -27.41
CA ALA A 47 -5.84 57.47 -27.34
C ALA A 47 -5.13 56.84 -28.56
N ILE A 48 -5.28 57.45 -29.74
CA ILE A 48 -4.57 57.03 -30.96
C ILE A 48 -3.08 57.40 -30.88
N ALA A 49 -2.75 58.60 -30.38
CA ALA A 49 -1.36 58.99 -30.16
C ALA A 49 -0.63 58.06 -29.18
N TYR A 50 -1.29 57.67 -28.09
CA TYR A 50 -0.75 56.71 -27.12
C TYR A 50 -0.47 55.33 -27.75
N LYS A 51 -1.40 54.79 -28.56
CA LYS A 51 -1.21 53.53 -29.30
C LYS A 51 -0.21 53.64 -30.46
N ALA A 52 0.06 54.84 -30.98
CA ALA A 52 1.08 55.05 -32.00
C ALA A 52 2.50 54.96 -31.39
N LEU A 53 2.73 55.58 -30.24
CA LEU A 53 4.03 55.66 -29.58
C LEU A 53 4.48 54.33 -28.95
N HIS A 54 3.55 53.56 -28.35
CA HIS A 54 3.88 52.30 -27.67
C HIS A 54 3.99 51.07 -28.60
N ARG A 55 4.03 51.26 -29.92
CA ARG A 55 3.98 50.17 -30.92
C ARG A 55 5.33 49.45 -31.15
N ARG A 56 6.20 49.43 -30.14
CA ARG A 56 7.51 48.73 -30.13
C ARG A 56 7.85 48.14 -28.76
N ILE A 57 6.88 47.47 -28.13
CA ILE A 57 7.17 46.50 -27.08
C ILE A 57 7.20 45.13 -27.76
N SER A 58 8.40 44.56 -27.94
CA SER A 58 8.52 43.15 -28.33
C SER A 58 7.84 42.30 -27.25
N PRO A 59 7.06 41.26 -27.59
CA PRO A 59 6.50 40.39 -26.58
C PRO A 59 7.64 39.75 -25.79
N LEU A 60 7.49 39.73 -24.46
CA LEU A 60 8.37 38.94 -23.60
C LEU A 60 8.35 37.49 -24.10
N PRO A 61 9.50 36.78 -24.13
CA PRO A 61 9.52 35.38 -24.49
C PRO A 61 8.63 34.62 -23.51
N ALA A 62 7.52 34.08 -24.02
CA ALA A 62 6.63 33.28 -23.21
C ALA A 62 7.42 32.04 -22.76
N VAL A 63 7.61 31.89 -21.45
CA VAL A 63 8.10 30.64 -20.87
C VAL A 63 7.04 29.60 -21.19
N ALA A 64 7.29 28.80 -22.23
CA ALA A 64 6.44 27.67 -22.54
C ALA A 64 6.36 26.77 -21.31
N PRO A 65 5.18 26.22 -20.96
CA PRO A 65 5.12 25.19 -19.94
C PRO A 65 6.07 24.07 -20.38
N GLN A 66 6.97 23.65 -19.49
CA GLN A 66 7.90 22.54 -19.73
C GLN A 66 7.14 21.20 -19.67
N THR A 67 6.16 21.04 -20.54
CA THR A 67 5.57 19.73 -20.87
C THR A 67 6.66 18.96 -21.60
N SER A 68 7.17 17.89 -20.99
CA SER A 68 8.10 16.96 -21.65
C SER A 68 7.58 16.61 -23.05
N PRO A 69 8.31 16.91 -24.14
CA PRO A 69 7.77 16.93 -25.50
C PRO A 69 7.64 15.52 -26.11
N VAL A 70 7.02 14.61 -25.37
CA VAL A 70 6.67 13.27 -25.83
C VAL A 70 5.51 13.42 -26.80
N SER A 71 5.82 13.33 -28.09
CA SER A 71 4.80 13.24 -29.15
C SER A 71 3.79 12.13 -28.84
N PRO A 72 2.49 12.27 -29.18
CA PRO A 72 1.51 11.19 -28.98
C PRO A 72 1.96 9.85 -29.58
N ALA A 73 2.69 9.86 -30.71
CA ALA A 73 3.27 8.67 -31.31
C ALA A 73 4.37 8.04 -30.43
N ALA A 74 5.21 8.87 -29.80
CA ALA A 74 6.27 8.42 -28.88
C ALA A 74 5.68 7.86 -27.56
N ALA A 75 4.62 8.48 -27.05
CA ALA A 75 3.87 7.97 -25.89
C ALA A 75 3.24 6.61 -26.19
N VAL A 76 2.57 6.47 -27.35
CA VAL A 76 2.00 5.19 -27.81
C VAL A 76 3.08 4.13 -28.00
N SER A 77 4.25 4.46 -28.56
CA SER A 77 5.35 3.48 -28.65
C SER A 77 5.92 3.08 -27.31
N SER A 78 6.01 4.00 -26.33
CA SER A 78 6.45 3.66 -24.97
C SER A 78 5.45 2.69 -24.32
N ILE A 79 4.16 3.01 -24.37
CA ILE A 79 3.08 2.15 -23.84
C ILE A 79 3.11 0.76 -24.49
N LEU A 80 3.26 0.66 -25.82
CA LEU A 80 3.31 -0.62 -26.53
C LEU A 80 4.60 -1.42 -26.28
N TYR A 81 5.69 -0.77 -25.87
CA TYR A 81 6.96 -1.41 -25.52
C TYR A 81 7.02 -1.84 -24.04
N GLU A 82 6.42 -1.04 -23.15
CA GLU A 82 6.30 -1.31 -21.71
C GLU A 82 5.18 -2.31 -21.39
N THR A 83 4.19 -2.46 -22.27
CA THR A 83 3.14 -3.49 -22.13
C THR A 83 3.75 -4.88 -22.32
N PRO A 84 3.80 -5.74 -21.28
CA PRO A 84 4.37 -7.07 -21.44
C PRO A 84 3.49 -7.90 -22.38
N LEU A 85 4.12 -8.63 -23.31
CA LEU A 85 3.43 -9.59 -24.16
C LEU A 85 2.70 -10.63 -23.28
N PRO A 86 1.42 -10.91 -23.54
CA PRO A 86 0.69 -11.91 -22.75
C PRO A 86 1.32 -13.29 -22.97
N SER A 87 1.80 -13.91 -21.89
CA SER A 87 2.34 -15.27 -21.96
C SER A 87 1.23 -16.26 -22.26
N THR A 88 1.54 -17.29 -23.05
CA THR A 88 0.53 -18.15 -23.70
C THR A 88 -0.32 -18.97 -22.72
N SER A 89 0.17 -19.18 -21.49
CA SER A 89 -0.61 -19.62 -20.33
C SER A 89 0.21 -19.49 -19.04
N PRO A 90 0.20 -18.34 -18.34
CA PRO A 90 0.78 -18.27 -17.00
C PRO A 90 0.00 -19.18 -16.04
N PRO A 91 0.66 -19.81 -15.04
CA PRO A 91 -0.05 -20.62 -14.06
C PRO A 91 -1.05 -19.76 -13.30
N LYS A 92 -2.33 -20.14 -13.39
CA LYS A 92 -3.44 -19.44 -12.79
C LYS A 92 -3.52 -19.79 -11.30
N ARG A 93 -3.92 -18.83 -10.47
CA ARG A 93 -4.15 -19.04 -9.04
C ARG A 93 -5.59 -19.49 -8.82
N HIS A 94 -5.77 -20.74 -8.41
CA HIS A 94 -7.07 -21.32 -8.11
C HIS A 94 -7.37 -21.30 -6.61
N VAL A 95 -8.65 -21.23 -6.24
CA VAL A 95 -9.11 -21.19 -4.84
C VAL A 95 -10.19 -22.25 -4.64
N LEU A 96 -9.80 -23.39 -4.08
CA LEU A 96 -10.70 -24.50 -3.74
C LEU A 96 -11.19 -24.38 -2.29
N ASN A 97 -12.42 -24.79 -2.05
CA ASN A 97 -13.02 -24.85 -0.72
C ASN A 97 -13.57 -26.26 -0.45
N CYS A 98 -12.92 -27.00 0.44
CA CYS A 98 -13.34 -28.34 0.83
C CYS A 98 -14.18 -28.24 2.10
N LEU A 99 -15.36 -28.86 2.10
CA LEU A 99 -16.16 -29.08 3.31
C LEU A 99 -15.80 -30.46 3.83
N VAL A 100 -15.20 -30.54 5.02
CA VAL A 100 -14.62 -31.79 5.56
C VAL A 100 -15.16 -32.09 6.94
N GLN A 101 -15.34 -33.37 7.24
CA GLN A 101 -15.66 -33.84 8.58
C GLN A 101 -14.45 -33.61 9.50
N ASN A 102 -14.66 -33.07 10.70
CA ASN A 102 -13.60 -32.64 11.60
C ASN A 102 -12.99 -33.80 12.42
N GLU A 103 -12.58 -34.87 11.75
CA GLU A 103 -11.98 -36.04 12.39
C GLU A 103 -10.45 -35.96 12.53
N PRO A 104 -9.85 -36.60 13.56
CA PRO A 104 -8.40 -36.68 13.70
C PRO A 104 -7.70 -37.23 12.45
N GLY A 105 -6.76 -36.45 11.92
CA GLY A 105 -5.97 -36.81 10.74
C GLY A 105 -6.58 -36.40 9.39
N VAL A 106 -7.76 -35.77 9.34
CA VAL A 106 -8.35 -35.28 8.06
C VAL A 106 -7.42 -34.30 7.34
N LEU A 107 -6.80 -33.37 8.07
CA LEU A 107 -5.83 -32.40 7.54
C LEU A 107 -4.65 -33.11 6.87
N SER A 108 -4.04 -34.09 7.56
CA SER A 108 -2.89 -34.86 7.06
C SER A 108 -3.24 -35.69 5.83
N ARG A 109 -4.49 -36.14 5.70
CA ARG A 109 -4.98 -36.86 4.51
C ARG A 109 -5.11 -35.92 3.32
N VAL A 110 -5.72 -34.75 3.51
CA VAL A 110 -5.89 -33.73 2.45
C VAL A 110 -4.55 -33.15 2.00
N SER A 111 -3.68 -32.74 2.91
CA SER A 111 -2.34 -32.21 2.56
C SER A 111 -1.44 -33.30 1.97
N GLY A 112 -1.51 -34.53 2.49
CA GLY A 112 -0.78 -35.69 1.97
C GLY A 112 -1.16 -36.05 0.53
N ILE A 113 -2.45 -36.05 0.20
CA ILE A 113 -2.93 -36.27 -1.17
C ILE A 113 -2.44 -35.20 -2.14
N LEU A 114 -2.41 -33.94 -1.72
CA LEU A 114 -1.91 -32.84 -2.56
C LEU A 114 -0.40 -32.92 -2.78
N ALA A 115 0.37 -33.16 -1.71
CA ALA A 115 1.83 -33.27 -1.75
C ALA A 115 2.30 -34.52 -2.52
N ALA A 116 1.67 -35.67 -2.32
CA ALA A 116 2.04 -36.94 -2.97
C ALA A 116 1.86 -36.93 -4.50
N ARG A 117 1.15 -35.94 -5.06
CA ARG A 117 0.97 -35.73 -6.50
C ARG A 117 1.66 -34.47 -7.03
N GLY A 118 2.42 -33.76 -6.18
CA GLY A 118 3.25 -32.62 -6.59
C GLY A 118 2.47 -31.37 -6.99
N PHE A 119 1.23 -31.19 -6.53
CA PHE A 119 0.50 -29.94 -6.78
C PHE A 119 1.15 -28.78 -5.98
N ASN A 120 1.36 -27.63 -6.62
CA ASN A 120 1.94 -26.46 -5.94
C ASN A 120 0.87 -25.77 -5.07
N ILE A 121 1.08 -25.77 -3.75
CA ILE A 121 0.15 -25.22 -2.75
C ILE A 121 0.69 -23.85 -2.29
N ASP A 122 0.00 -22.76 -2.65
CA ASP A 122 0.28 -21.41 -2.14
C ASP A 122 -0.01 -21.31 -0.64
N SER A 123 -1.17 -21.82 -0.24
CA SER A 123 -1.64 -21.76 1.15
C SER A 123 -2.79 -22.75 1.36
N LEU A 124 -2.81 -23.40 2.52
CA LEU A 124 -3.91 -24.24 2.98
C LEU A 124 -4.29 -23.80 4.39
N VAL A 125 -5.57 -23.47 4.60
CA VAL A 125 -6.11 -23.01 5.90
C VAL A 125 -7.31 -23.86 6.28
N VAL A 126 -7.34 -24.33 7.53
CA VAL A 126 -8.51 -24.97 8.13
C VAL A 126 -9.24 -23.95 9.00
N CYS A 127 -10.54 -23.80 8.77
CA CYS A 127 -11.45 -23.00 9.60
C CYS A 127 -12.51 -23.92 10.18
N SER A 128 -12.64 -23.99 11.51
CA SER A 128 -13.82 -24.59 12.14
C SER A 128 -15.08 -23.82 11.72
N THR A 129 -16.22 -24.49 11.60
CA THR A 129 -17.51 -23.83 11.34
C THR A 129 -18.38 -23.80 12.60
N GLU A 130 -19.49 -23.06 12.55
CA GLU A 130 -20.52 -23.05 13.62
C GLU A 130 -21.20 -24.42 13.81
N VAL A 131 -21.04 -25.33 12.84
CA VAL A 131 -21.62 -26.67 12.84
C VAL A 131 -20.60 -27.65 13.42
N GLN A 132 -21.02 -28.42 14.43
CA GLN A 132 -20.19 -29.45 15.05
C GLN A 132 -19.75 -30.49 14.01
N ASP A 133 -18.54 -31.01 14.18
CA ASP A 133 -17.88 -31.97 13.29
C ASP A 133 -17.76 -31.54 11.81
N LEU A 134 -17.95 -30.25 11.49
CA LEU A 134 -17.75 -29.69 10.15
C LEU A 134 -16.66 -28.60 10.14
N SER A 135 -15.63 -28.83 9.34
CA SER A 135 -14.53 -27.91 9.09
C SER A 135 -14.50 -27.48 7.61
N ARG A 136 -14.10 -26.24 7.36
CA ARG A 136 -13.94 -25.65 6.03
C ARG A 136 -12.46 -25.44 5.72
N MET A 137 -11.94 -26.17 4.74
CA MET A 137 -10.56 -26.00 4.28
C MET A 137 -10.54 -25.10 3.05
N THR A 138 -9.79 -24.00 3.09
CA THR A 138 -9.49 -23.17 1.92
C THR A 138 -8.09 -23.52 1.43
N THR A 139 -7.99 -24.00 0.20
CA THR A 139 -6.73 -24.39 -0.43
C THR A 139 -6.51 -23.56 -1.68
N VAL A 140 -5.35 -22.94 -1.78
CA VAL A 140 -4.93 -22.16 -2.93
C VAL A 140 -3.86 -22.94 -3.68
N LEU A 141 -4.06 -23.13 -4.98
CA LEU A 141 -3.18 -23.89 -5.86
C LEU A 141 -2.73 -23.02 -7.04
N GLN A 142 -1.52 -23.25 -7.55
CA GLN A 142 -1.07 -22.71 -8.84
C GLN A 142 -1.00 -23.81 -9.88
N GLY A 143 -1.55 -23.58 -11.08
CA GLY A 143 -1.51 -24.57 -12.16
C GLY A 143 -2.30 -24.18 -13.40
N GLN A 144 -2.66 -25.19 -14.17
CA GLN A 144 -3.60 -25.10 -15.29
C GLN A 144 -4.93 -25.75 -14.87
N ASP A 145 -6.06 -25.25 -15.39
CA ASP A 145 -7.41 -25.63 -14.99
C ASP A 145 -7.63 -27.16 -14.99
N GLY A 146 -7.09 -27.91 -15.97
CA GLY A 146 -7.19 -29.38 -16.01
C GLY A 146 -6.42 -30.13 -14.91
N VAL A 147 -5.29 -29.59 -14.46
CA VAL A 147 -4.49 -30.13 -13.34
C VAL A 147 -5.20 -29.84 -12.00
N VAL A 148 -5.84 -28.67 -11.89
CA VAL A 148 -6.60 -28.29 -10.69
C VAL A 148 -7.94 -29.05 -10.60
N GLU A 149 -8.64 -29.29 -11.71
CA GLU A 149 -9.83 -30.16 -11.73
C GLU A 149 -9.47 -31.62 -11.35
N GLN A 150 -8.29 -32.10 -11.75
CA GLN A 150 -7.78 -33.39 -11.27
C GLN A 150 -7.57 -33.38 -9.75
N ALA A 151 -6.98 -32.32 -9.19
CA ALA A 151 -6.84 -32.16 -7.74
C ALA A 151 -8.19 -32.08 -7.02
N ARG A 152 -9.17 -31.34 -7.58
CA ARG A 152 -10.53 -31.18 -7.04
C ARG A 152 -11.22 -32.55 -6.90
N ARG A 153 -11.26 -33.35 -7.97
CA ARG A 153 -11.84 -34.71 -7.96
C ARG A 153 -11.16 -35.63 -6.96
N GLN A 154 -9.85 -35.52 -6.79
CA GLN A 154 -9.07 -36.35 -5.87
C GLN A 154 -9.24 -35.99 -4.40
N LEU A 155 -9.68 -34.77 -4.10
CA LEU A 155 -10.10 -34.36 -2.77
C LEU A 155 -11.57 -34.74 -2.50
N GLU A 156 -12.40 -34.75 -3.54
CA GLU A 156 -13.82 -35.15 -3.51
C GLU A 156 -14.00 -36.68 -3.36
N ASP A 157 -13.05 -37.49 -3.83
CA ASP A 157 -12.98 -38.96 -3.65
C ASP A 157 -12.62 -39.39 -2.21
N LEU A 158 -12.27 -38.45 -1.32
CA LEU A 158 -11.91 -38.75 0.06
C LEU A 158 -13.15 -38.88 0.96
N VAL A 159 -13.38 -40.07 1.53
CA VAL A 159 -14.49 -40.37 2.47
C VAL A 159 -14.85 -39.27 3.51
N PRO A 160 -13.91 -38.58 4.20
CA PRO A 160 -14.26 -37.52 5.15
C PRO A 160 -14.51 -36.14 4.51
N VAL A 161 -14.62 -36.05 3.18
CA VAL A 161 -14.88 -34.80 2.44
C VAL A 161 -16.29 -34.85 1.87
N TRP A 162 -17.12 -33.87 2.24
CA TRP A 162 -18.52 -33.78 1.84
C TRP A 162 -18.70 -33.17 0.45
N ALA A 163 -17.83 -32.21 0.09
CA ALA A 163 -17.83 -31.52 -1.20
C ALA A 163 -16.54 -30.73 -1.40
N VAL A 164 -16.12 -30.53 -2.66
CA VAL A 164 -15.02 -29.62 -3.02
C VAL A 164 -15.48 -28.63 -4.08
N LEU A 165 -15.69 -27.39 -3.65
CA LEU A 165 -16.14 -26.28 -4.50
C LEU A 165 -14.92 -25.55 -5.09
N ASP A 166 -14.97 -25.19 -6.38
CA ASP A 166 -14.04 -24.22 -6.96
C ASP A 166 -14.65 -22.81 -6.89
N TYR A 167 -13.91 -21.86 -6.31
CA TYR A 167 -14.28 -20.45 -6.25
C TYR A 167 -13.40 -19.56 -7.14
N THR A 168 -12.58 -20.14 -8.02
CA THR A 168 -11.64 -19.40 -8.89
C THR A 168 -12.32 -18.36 -9.80
N ALA A 169 -13.56 -18.63 -10.24
CA ALA A 169 -14.39 -17.70 -11.01
C ALA A 169 -15.41 -16.91 -10.16
N ALA A 170 -15.53 -17.20 -8.86
CA ALA A 170 -16.58 -16.64 -8.01
C ALA A 170 -16.22 -15.27 -7.43
N PRO A 171 -17.19 -14.37 -7.15
CA PRO A 171 -16.94 -13.05 -6.58
C PRO A 171 -16.59 -13.11 -5.08
N LEU A 172 -15.39 -13.58 -4.74
CA LEU A 172 -14.94 -13.82 -3.36
C LEU A 172 -14.77 -12.56 -2.48
N VAL A 173 -15.12 -12.69 -1.19
CA VAL A 173 -14.41 -12.01 -0.09
C VAL A 173 -13.15 -12.81 0.21
N GLN A 174 -12.00 -12.15 0.15
CA GLN A 174 -10.69 -12.71 0.49
C GLN A 174 -10.15 -12.02 1.74
N ARG A 175 -9.67 -12.81 2.70
CA ARG A 175 -8.99 -12.32 3.91
C ARG A 175 -7.80 -13.19 4.28
N GLU A 176 -6.73 -12.52 4.67
CA GLU A 176 -5.63 -13.05 5.46
C GLU A 176 -5.53 -12.22 6.74
N LEU A 177 -4.84 -12.75 7.75
CA LEU A 177 -4.47 -12.03 8.96
C LEU A 177 -2.95 -12.04 9.08
N LEU A 178 -2.37 -10.87 9.35
CA LEU A 178 -0.97 -10.67 9.68
C LEU A 178 -0.86 -10.15 11.11
N LEU A 179 0.00 -10.79 11.90
CA LEU A 179 0.62 -10.23 13.09
C LEU A 179 2.10 -10.00 12.78
N ALA A 180 2.63 -8.80 13.05
CA ALA A 180 4.04 -8.48 12.85
C ALA A 180 4.61 -7.72 14.05
N LYS A 181 5.81 -8.11 14.49
CA LYS A 181 6.61 -7.44 15.51
C LYS A 181 7.67 -6.60 14.80
N ILE A 182 7.66 -5.30 15.03
CA ILE A 182 8.45 -4.31 14.27
C ILE A 182 9.36 -3.57 15.24
N SER A 183 10.62 -3.39 14.87
CA SER A 183 11.57 -2.56 15.63
C SER A 183 11.15 -1.09 15.58
N ILE A 184 11.31 -0.38 16.70
CA ILE A 184 11.22 1.09 16.74
C ILE A 184 12.61 1.74 16.90
N LEU A 185 13.69 0.94 16.88
CA LEU A 185 15.06 1.40 17.07
C LEU A 185 15.73 2.01 15.82
N GLY A 186 15.14 1.84 14.64
CA GLY A 186 15.69 2.30 13.35
C GLY A 186 16.29 1.16 12.49
N PRO A 187 16.53 1.40 11.19
CA PRO A 187 17.12 0.42 10.27
C PRO A 187 18.54 0.05 10.64
N GLU A 188 19.37 0.98 11.13
CA GLU A 188 20.78 0.77 11.46
C GLU A 188 20.93 -0.31 12.56
N TYR A 189 20.06 -0.25 13.57
CA TYR A 189 19.99 -1.27 14.61
C TYR A 189 19.49 -2.63 14.07
N PHE A 190 18.59 -2.62 13.10
CA PHE A 190 18.09 -3.84 12.48
C PHE A 190 19.15 -4.51 11.60
N GLU A 191 20.00 -3.73 10.94
CA GLU A 191 21.15 -4.24 10.17
C GLU A 191 22.22 -4.85 11.09
N GLU A 192 22.58 -4.20 12.22
CA GLU A 192 23.47 -4.82 13.22
C GLU A 192 22.85 -6.13 13.77
N LEU A 193 21.56 -6.10 14.11
CA LEU A 193 20.85 -7.27 14.61
C LEU A 193 20.85 -8.42 13.60
N LEU A 194 20.67 -8.14 12.32
CA LEU A 194 20.73 -9.14 11.25
C LEU A 194 22.15 -9.67 11.03
N ALA A 195 23.18 -8.82 11.10
CA ALA A 195 24.58 -9.25 10.99
C ALA A 195 24.97 -10.19 12.14
N HIS A 196 24.68 -9.80 13.38
CA HIS A 196 24.94 -10.62 14.57
C HIS A 196 24.22 -11.98 14.54
N HIS A 197 23.01 -12.07 13.96
CA HIS A 197 22.36 -13.37 13.77
C HIS A 197 23.04 -14.25 12.71
N ARG A 198 23.60 -13.68 11.63
CA ARG A 198 24.38 -14.43 10.63
C ARG A 198 25.68 -14.96 11.23
N GLU A 199 26.41 -14.13 11.98
CA GLU A 199 27.64 -14.53 12.66
C GLU A 199 27.43 -15.70 13.64
N MET A 200 26.26 -15.78 14.29
CA MET A 200 25.90 -16.93 15.14
C MET A 200 25.50 -18.19 14.35
N THR A 201 25.02 -18.07 13.11
CA THR A 201 24.69 -19.23 12.26
C THR A 201 25.89 -19.73 11.46
N ASP A 202 26.76 -18.84 10.99
CA ASP A 202 27.95 -19.14 10.20
C ASP A 202 29.13 -19.57 11.08
N TYR A 203 28.86 -20.53 11.98
CA TYR A 203 29.88 -21.19 12.79
C TYR A 203 30.90 -21.87 11.85
N PRO A 204 32.22 -21.58 11.94
CA PRO A 204 33.22 -22.07 10.99
C PRO A 204 33.61 -23.55 11.27
N GLY A 205 32.63 -24.45 11.18
CA GLY A 205 32.76 -25.88 11.52
C GLY A 205 31.94 -26.82 10.64
N GLY A 206 31.24 -26.32 9.61
CA GLY A 206 30.53 -27.13 8.61
C GLY A 206 31.27 -27.15 7.27
N GLY A 207 31.84 -28.30 6.89
CA GLY A 207 32.60 -28.44 5.64
C GLY A 207 31.72 -28.66 4.39
N GLY A 208 32.02 -27.94 3.31
CA GLY A 208 31.32 -28.03 2.02
C GLY A 208 31.72 -26.88 1.08
N SER A 209 32.98 -26.80 0.63
CA SER A 209 33.48 -27.46 -0.60
C SER A 209 33.16 -26.70 -1.91
N GLY A 210 34.21 -26.21 -2.60
CA GLY A 210 34.14 -25.88 -4.02
C GLY A 210 33.96 -24.41 -4.39
N ALA A 211 35.02 -23.61 -4.24
CA ALA A 211 35.26 -22.43 -5.05
C ALA A 211 36.75 -22.43 -5.43
N GLU A 212 37.05 -22.72 -6.70
CA GLU A 212 38.42 -22.77 -7.22
C GLU A 212 38.92 -21.35 -7.54
N ASP A 213 40.22 -21.10 -7.34
CA ASP A 213 40.86 -19.80 -7.61
C ASP A 213 41.41 -19.74 -9.05
N PRO A 214 40.82 -18.92 -9.95
CA PRO A 214 41.31 -18.74 -11.30
C PRO A 214 42.41 -17.66 -11.32
N GLY A 215 43.67 -18.10 -11.14
CA GLY A 215 44.82 -17.21 -10.99
C GLY A 215 44.92 -16.12 -12.08
N VAL A 216 45.02 -14.86 -11.63
CA VAL A 216 45.13 -13.69 -12.51
C VAL A 216 46.59 -13.41 -12.84
N GLY A 217 46.91 -13.36 -14.14
CA GLY A 217 48.21 -12.90 -14.62
C GLY A 217 48.41 -11.40 -14.35
N GLY A 218 49.54 -11.05 -13.74
CA GLY A 218 49.87 -9.65 -13.45
C GLY A 218 50.36 -8.91 -14.69
N GLU A 219 49.52 -8.05 -15.26
CA GLU A 219 49.99 -6.93 -16.08
C GLU A 219 50.45 -5.79 -15.14
N GLU A 220 51.71 -5.37 -15.25
CA GLU A 220 52.23 -4.25 -14.45
C GLU A 220 51.64 -2.92 -14.93
N LEU A 221 50.64 -2.42 -14.21
CA LEU A 221 50.06 -1.09 -14.41
C LEU A 221 51.14 -0.01 -14.27
N THR A 222 51.15 0.96 -15.19
CA THR A 222 52.15 2.03 -15.15
C THR A 222 51.92 2.97 -13.96
N ALA A 223 52.97 3.66 -13.52
CA ALA A 223 52.93 4.51 -12.33
C ALA A 223 51.81 5.57 -12.38
N ASP A 224 51.57 6.17 -13.55
CA ASP A 224 50.49 7.15 -13.74
C ASP A 224 49.10 6.51 -13.62
N GLN A 225 48.91 5.30 -14.16
CA GLN A 225 47.64 4.56 -14.03
C GLN A 225 47.37 4.10 -12.60
N LEU A 226 48.44 3.82 -11.82
CA LEU A 226 48.34 3.55 -10.39
C LEU A 226 48.01 4.82 -9.60
N ALA A 227 48.57 5.97 -9.98
CA ALA A 227 48.26 7.27 -9.36
C ALA A 227 46.79 7.68 -9.62
N ASP A 228 46.35 7.70 -10.88
CA ASP A 228 44.96 7.98 -11.26
C ASP A 228 43.98 7.06 -10.52
N ARG A 229 44.28 5.77 -10.44
CA ARG A 229 43.45 4.78 -9.73
C ARG A 229 43.48 4.96 -8.22
N GLN A 230 44.59 5.41 -7.63
CA GLN A 230 44.68 5.76 -6.21
C GLN A 230 43.91 7.04 -5.91
N GLU A 231 43.99 8.08 -6.74
CA GLU A 231 43.20 9.30 -6.57
C GLU A 231 41.70 9.01 -6.73
N HIS A 232 41.29 8.25 -7.73
CA HIS A 232 39.88 7.86 -7.89
C HIS A 232 39.38 7.01 -6.71
N MET A 233 40.22 6.13 -6.15
CA MET A 233 39.87 5.30 -5.00
C MET A 233 39.83 6.09 -3.69
N GLN A 234 40.77 7.03 -3.48
CA GLN A 234 40.74 7.95 -2.34
C GLN A 234 39.57 8.92 -2.43
N MET A 235 39.23 9.41 -3.63
CA MET A 235 38.09 10.30 -3.84
C MET A 235 36.74 9.56 -3.78
N GLN A 236 36.71 8.26 -4.04
CA GLN A 236 35.56 7.40 -3.71
C GLN A 236 35.47 7.13 -2.21
N GLN A 237 36.59 6.83 -1.53
CA GLN A 237 36.61 6.64 -0.07
C GLN A 237 36.23 7.92 0.69
N GLN A 238 36.69 9.09 0.25
CA GLN A 238 36.29 10.37 0.82
C GLN A 238 34.80 10.68 0.59
N ARG A 239 34.24 10.40 -0.60
CA ARG A 239 32.78 10.51 -0.83
C ARG A 239 31.95 9.45 -0.10
N GLN A 240 32.55 8.32 0.29
CA GLN A 240 31.95 7.34 1.20
C GLN A 240 32.13 7.74 2.69
N GLN A 241 32.95 8.75 2.98
CA GLN A 241 33.12 9.39 4.28
C GLN A 241 32.40 10.75 4.38
N GLU A 242 31.64 11.16 3.36
CA GLU A 242 30.75 12.33 3.39
C GLU A 242 29.53 12.03 4.30
N GLU A 243 29.73 12.21 5.61
CA GLU A 243 28.72 12.21 6.67
C GLU A 243 27.59 11.17 6.52
N LEU A 244 27.96 9.87 6.60
CA LEU A 244 27.05 8.87 7.13
C LEU A 244 26.73 9.22 8.60
N VAL A 245 25.71 10.04 8.79
CA VAL A 245 25.17 10.38 10.11
C VAL A 245 24.59 9.11 10.71
N ASP A 246 25.37 8.47 11.58
CA ASP A 246 25.03 7.19 12.16
C ASP A 246 23.94 7.36 13.23
N PHE A 247 22.69 7.13 12.82
CA PHE A 247 21.52 7.14 13.70
C PHE A 247 21.44 5.89 14.60
N HIS A 248 22.44 5.01 14.61
CA HIS A 248 22.45 3.84 15.46
C HIS A 248 22.33 4.21 16.97
N PRO A 249 21.39 3.61 17.73
CA PRO A 249 21.10 4.02 19.11
C PRO A 249 22.23 3.96 20.15
N ARG A 250 23.40 3.39 19.82
CA ARG A 250 24.61 3.48 20.66
C ARG A 250 25.33 4.83 20.56
N ASN A 251 25.27 5.47 19.39
CA ASN A 251 26.04 6.67 19.07
C ASN A 251 25.23 7.97 19.26
N MET A 252 23.92 7.85 19.44
CA MET A 252 23.00 8.96 19.71
C MET A 252 22.80 9.25 21.21
N ALA A 253 22.41 10.49 21.53
CA ALA A 253 22.03 10.86 22.89
C ALA A 253 20.74 10.11 23.34
N PRO A 254 20.61 9.64 24.60
CA PRO A 254 19.44 8.88 25.05
C PRO A 254 18.09 9.61 24.90
N SER A 255 18.08 10.94 25.06
CA SER A 255 16.88 11.77 24.84
C SER A 255 16.50 11.92 23.37
N GLU A 256 17.41 11.60 22.45
CA GLU A 256 17.24 11.71 21.00
C GLU A 256 16.82 10.39 20.38
N SER A 257 17.47 9.29 20.73
CA SER A 257 17.00 7.95 20.38
C SER A 257 15.61 7.67 20.96
N LEU A 258 15.27 8.23 22.14
CA LEU A 258 13.89 8.21 22.66
C LEU A 258 12.88 8.97 21.77
N ARG A 259 13.27 10.08 21.13
CA ARG A 259 12.40 10.80 20.18
C ARG A 259 12.22 10.01 18.89
N LEU A 260 13.31 9.50 18.31
CA LEU A 260 13.24 8.66 17.10
C LEU A 260 12.38 7.42 17.31
N LYS A 261 12.49 6.75 18.46
CA LYS A 261 11.59 5.65 18.86
C LYS A 261 10.10 6.02 18.79
N HIS A 262 9.74 7.20 19.29
CA HIS A 262 8.35 7.66 19.23
C HIS A 262 7.93 8.06 17.81
N GLN A 263 8.81 8.66 17.02
CA GLN A 263 8.55 9.01 15.61
C GLN A 263 8.38 7.76 14.73
N HIS A 264 9.19 6.71 14.93
CA HIS A 264 9.04 5.41 14.28
C HIS A 264 7.71 4.75 14.69
N LEU A 265 7.41 4.71 16.00
CA LEU A 265 6.15 4.18 16.53
C LEU A 265 4.92 4.91 15.97
N GLU A 266 4.94 6.24 15.91
CA GLU A 266 3.88 7.07 15.33
C GLU A 266 3.70 6.76 13.83
N THR A 267 4.80 6.65 13.07
CA THR A 267 4.76 6.36 11.64
C THR A 267 4.21 4.95 11.38
N ILE A 268 4.67 3.94 12.14
CA ILE A 268 4.17 2.56 12.07
C ILE A 268 2.68 2.51 12.44
N THR A 269 2.26 3.25 13.47
CA THR A 269 0.84 3.35 13.91
C THR A 269 -0.03 3.96 12.80
N TYR A 270 0.42 5.07 12.21
CA TYR A 270 -0.27 5.73 11.09
C TYR A 270 -0.42 4.83 9.86
N LEU A 271 0.67 4.18 9.43
CA LEU A 271 0.65 3.20 8.32
C LEU A 271 -0.30 2.04 8.63
N THR A 272 -0.24 1.50 9.85
CA THR A 272 -1.11 0.41 10.31
C THR A 272 -2.58 0.78 10.23
N HIS A 273 -2.98 1.95 10.74
CA HIS A 273 -4.36 2.43 10.63
C HIS A 273 -4.79 2.71 9.19
N GLN A 274 -3.93 3.30 8.35
CA GLN A 274 -4.23 3.54 6.93
C GLN A 274 -4.44 2.23 6.14
N PHE A 275 -3.82 1.12 6.59
CA PHE A 275 -4.06 -0.20 6.02
C PHE A 275 -5.33 -0.89 6.55
N GLY A 276 -5.93 -0.39 7.63
CA GLY A 276 -7.12 -0.94 8.31
C GLY A 276 -6.79 -1.81 9.53
N GLY A 277 -5.55 -1.72 10.03
CA GLY A 277 -5.05 -2.49 11.16
C GLY A 277 -5.08 -1.76 12.50
N LYS A 278 -4.47 -2.41 13.51
CA LYS A 278 -4.32 -1.93 14.89
C LYS A 278 -2.91 -2.19 15.41
N VAL A 279 -2.44 -1.38 16.34
CA VAL A 279 -1.30 -1.74 17.22
C VAL A 279 -1.88 -2.51 18.42
N LEU A 280 -1.32 -3.67 18.73
CA LEU A 280 -1.76 -4.54 19.83
C LEU A 280 -0.87 -4.45 21.07
N ASP A 281 0.44 -4.26 20.88
CA ASP A 281 1.43 -4.14 21.95
C ASP A 281 2.48 -3.08 21.61
N ILE A 282 3.00 -2.40 22.63
CA ILE A 282 4.02 -1.36 22.53
C ILE A 282 5.05 -1.58 23.64
N SER A 283 6.23 -2.04 23.24
CA SER A 283 7.37 -2.31 24.11
C SER A 283 8.41 -1.19 24.03
N THR A 284 9.50 -1.30 24.80
CA THR A 284 10.56 -0.29 24.87
C THR A 284 11.40 -0.19 23.59
N ASN A 285 11.43 -1.25 22.79
CA ASN A 285 12.30 -1.42 21.61
C ASN A 285 11.56 -1.93 20.35
N ASN A 286 10.29 -2.34 20.47
CA ASN A 286 9.47 -2.84 19.37
C ASN A 286 7.96 -2.62 19.65
N CYS A 287 7.12 -2.83 18.64
CA CYS A 287 5.66 -2.88 18.76
C CYS A 287 5.09 -4.04 17.94
N ILE A 288 3.90 -4.53 18.31
CA ILE A 288 3.19 -5.59 17.57
C ILE A 288 1.96 -4.99 16.89
N VAL A 289 1.81 -5.25 15.59
CA VAL A 289 0.68 -4.77 14.77
C VAL A 289 -0.16 -5.94 14.21
N GLU A 290 -1.45 -5.68 14.03
CA GLU A 290 -2.46 -6.56 13.45
C GLU A 290 -3.00 -5.93 12.16
N VAL A 291 -2.99 -6.66 11.04
CA VAL A 291 -3.68 -6.26 9.80
C VAL A 291 -4.47 -7.44 9.23
N SER A 292 -5.76 -7.25 8.96
CA SER A 292 -6.55 -8.20 8.17
C SER A 292 -7.04 -7.57 6.86
N ALA A 293 -6.61 -8.14 5.74
CA ALA A 293 -6.85 -7.59 4.40
C ALA A 293 -6.85 -8.68 3.31
N LYS A 294 -7.02 -8.29 2.04
CA LYS A 294 -6.70 -9.17 0.90
C LYS A 294 -5.18 -9.43 0.85
N PRO A 295 -4.71 -10.58 0.33
CA PRO A 295 -3.28 -10.95 0.32
C PRO A 295 -2.38 -9.84 -0.21
N VAL A 296 -2.69 -9.34 -1.41
CA VAL A 296 -1.95 -8.26 -2.10
C VAL A 296 -1.81 -6.98 -1.25
N ARG A 297 -2.80 -6.66 -0.40
CA ARG A 297 -2.74 -5.50 0.49
C ARG A 297 -1.86 -5.77 1.72
N ILE A 298 -1.75 -7.00 2.18
CA ILE A 298 -0.75 -7.41 3.20
C ILE A 298 0.65 -7.40 2.58
N ASP A 299 0.82 -7.84 1.32
CA ASP A 299 2.10 -7.78 0.61
C ASP A 299 2.59 -6.32 0.46
N SER A 300 1.69 -5.39 0.14
CA SER A 300 2.00 -3.94 0.14
C SER A 300 2.36 -3.40 1.53
N PHE A 301 1.66 -3.83 2.58
CA PHE A 301 1.92 -3.42 3.96
C PHE A 301 3.31 -3.87 4.44
N MET A 302 3.65 -5.13 4.24
CA MET A 302 4.97 -5.69 4.58
C MET A 302 6.10 -4.94 3.88
N LYS A 303 5.93 -4.58 2.59
CA LYS A 303 6.92 -3.79 1.85
C LYS A 303 7.12 -2.38 2.40
N LEU A 304 6.04 -1.71 2.83
CA LEU A 304 6.11 -0.36 3.41
C LEU A 304 6.71 -0.34 4.83
N ILE A 305 6.59 -1.45 5.58
CA ILE A 305 7.11 -1.56 6.95
C ILE A 305 8.50 -2.20 7.03
N SER A 306 8.95 -2.91 6.00
CA SER A 306 10.28 -3.51 5.93
C SER A 306 11.43 -2.57 6.31
N PRO A 307 11.43 -1.25 5.99
CA PRO A 307 12.51 -0.33 6.39
C PRO A 307 12.62 -0.08 7.90
N PHE A 308 11.57 -0.32 8.70
CA PHE A 308 11.63 -0.21 10.16
C PHE A 308 12.26 -1.43 10.82
N GLY A 309 12.44 -2.53 10.09
CA GLY A 309 12.92 -3.82 10.60
C GLY A 309 11.81 -4.67 11.19
N ILE A 310 11.36 -5.67 10.43
CA ILE A 310 10.42 -6.69 10.90
C ILE A 310 11.20 -7.77 11.66
N LEU A 311 11.01 -7.83 12.98
CA LEU A 311 11.69 -8.75 13.87
C LEU A 311 11.06 -10.16 13.83
N GLU A 312 9.75 -10.23 13.64
CA GLU A 312 8.97 -11.47 13.61
C GLU A 312 7.65 -11.21 12.86
N SER A 313 7.12 -12.20 12.13
CA SER A 313 5.78 -12.11 11.56
C SER A 313 5.08 -13.46 11.48
N ALA A 314 3.82 -13.51 11.88
CA ALA A 314 2.91 -14.64 11.69
C ALA A 314 1.78 -14.22 10.74
N ARG A 315 1.69 -14.87 9.57
CA ARG A 315 0.69 -14.61 8.54
C ARG A 315 -0.14 -15.86 8.29
N THR A 316 -1.46 -15.75 8.26
CA THR A 316 -2.33 -16.85 7.85
C THR A 316 -2.30 -17.03 6.33
N GLY A 317 -2.59 -18.24 5.87
CA GLY A 317 -3.02 -18.43 4.48
C GLY A 317 -4.34 -17.74 4.16
N LEU A 318 -4.78 -17.84 2.90
CA LEU A 318 -6.02 -17.23 2.44
C LEU A 318 -7.25 -17.92 3.02
N MET A 319 -8.10 -17.15 3.67
CA MET A 319 -9.51 -17.47 3.92
C MET A 319 -10.38 -16.84 2.83
N ALA A 320 -11.33 -17.62 2.31
CA ALA A 320 -12.22 -17.18 1.23
C ALA A 320 -13.69 -17.53 1.51
N LEU A 321 -14.59 -16.59 1.23
CA LEU A 321 -16.04 -16.80 1.22
C LEU A 321 -16.65 -16.22 -0.06
N PRO A 322 -17.58 -16.91 -0.74
CA PRO A 322 -18.28 -16.35 -1.89
C PRO A 322 -19.21 -15.22 -1.44
N ARG A 323 -19.31 -14.15 -2.23
CA ARG A 323 -20.37 -13.15 -2.08
C ARG A 323 -21.57 -13.57 -2.93
N SER A 324 -22.77 -13.32 -2.43
CA SER A 324 -23.91 -13.11 -3.32
C SER A 324 -23.64 -11.84 -4.15
N PRO A 325 -23.70 -11.89 -5.50
CA PRO A 325 -23.80 -10.67 -6.27
C PRO A 325 -25.11 -9.95 -5.91
N LEU A 326 -25.07 -8.63 -5.90
CA LEU A 326 -26.29 -7.82 -5.93
C LEU A 326 -26.55 -7.50 -7.40
N HIS A 327 -27.72 -7.89 -7.89
CA HIS A 327 -28.25 -7.45 -9.17
C HIS A 327 -29.26 -6.35 -8.90
N ASP A 328 -29.18 -5.24 -9.63
CA ASP A 328 -30.26 -4.26 -9.61
C ASP A 328 -31.49 -4.87 -10.29
N VAL A 329 -32.70 -4.45 -9.87
CA VAL A 329 -33.96 -5.08 -10.33
C VAL A 329 -34.16 -4.92 -11.85
N SER A 330 -33.47 -3.96 -12.47
CA SER A 330 -33.40 -3.74 -13.92
C SER A 330 -32.45 -4.68 -14.68
N GLU A 331 -31.66 -5.51 -14.01
CA GLU A 331 -30.76 -6.52 -14.59
C GLU A 331 -31.31 -7.96 -14.40
N ALA A 332 -32.53 -8.11 -13.89
CA ALA A 332 -33.17 -9.41 -13.63
C ALA A 332 -33.78 -10.06 -14.89
N GLU A 333 -33.76 -9.35 -16.00
CA GLU A 333 -34.14 -9.76 -17.36
C GLU A 333 -32.89 -9.45 -18.22
N GLU A 334 -32.39 -10.31 -19.10
CA GLU A 334 -33.02 -11.44 -19.79
C GLU A 334 -32.33 -12.79 -19.48
N LYS A 335 -33.13 -13.84 -19.24
CA LYS A 335 -32.78 -15.19 -19.70
C LYS A 335 -33.65 -15.49 -20.90
N GLU A 336 -33.06 -15.84 -22.03
CA GLU A 336 -33.82 -16.18 -23.22
C GLU A 336 -34.69 -17.42 -22.95
N PRO A 337 -35.97 -17.43 -23.38
CA PRO A 337 -36.90 -18.52 -23.06
C PRO A 337 -36.56 -19.85 -23.75
N GLU A 338 -35.57 -19.86 -24.65
CA GLU A 338 -35.11 -21.06 -25.36
C GLU A 338 -34.46 -22.08 -24.41
N ASP A 339 -33.79 -21.62 -23.34
CA ASP A 339 -33.19 -22.45 -22.28
C ASP A 339 -34.23 -23.18 -21.39
N ILE A 340 -35.52 -22.88 -21.54
CA ILE A 340 -36.62 -23.40 -20.69
C ILE A 340 -37.47 -24.46 -21.45
N ILE A 341 -37.12 -24.77 -22.70
CA ILE A 341 -37.82 -25.79 -23.50
C ILE A 341 -37.42 -27.19 -23.03
N ASP A 342 -38.22 -27.75 -22.12
CA ASP A 342 -38.05 -29.06 -21.52
C ASP A 342 -37.82 -30.16 -22.59
N ALA A 343 -36.71 -30.89 -22.48
CA ALA A 343 -36.33 -31.96 -23.40
C ALA A 343 -37.34 -33.13 -23.42
N ALA A 344 -38.24 -33.23 -22.43
CA ALA A 344 -39.37 -34.15 -22.45
C ALA A 344 -40.50 -33.76 -23.43
N SER A 345 -40.46 -32.58 -24.04
CA SER A 345 -41.50 -32.06 -24.95
C SER A 345 -41.35 -32.46 -26.43
N LEU A 346 -40.19 -33.01 -26.82
CA LEU A 346 -39.95 -33.44 -28.20
C LEU A 346 -40.58 -34.82 -28.48
N PRO A 347 -41.38 -34.99 -29.56
CA PRO A 347 -41.85 -36.31 -29.95
C PRO A 347 -40.69 -37.17 -30.47
N PRO A 348 -40.64 -38.48 -30.17
CA PRO A 348 -39.61 -39.38 -30.70
C PRO A 348 -39.70 -39.44 -32.23
N SER A 349 -38.53 -39.34 -32.88
CA SER A 349 -38.33 -39.41 -34.34
C SER A 349 -37.66 -40.72 -34.74
#